data_AF-A0A4Q3BNP1-F1
#
_entry.id   AF-A0A4Q3BNP1-F1
#
_cell.length_a   1.000
_cell.length_b   1.000
_cell.length_c   1.000
_cell.angle_alpha   90.00
_cell.angle_beta   90.00
_cell.angle_gamma   90.00
#
_symmetry.space_group_name_H-M   'P 1'
#
loop_
_entity.id
_entity.type
_entity.pdbx_description
1 polymer ?
#
loop_
_entity_poly.entity_id
_entity_poly.type
_entity_poly.pdbx_seq_one_letter_code
_entity_poly.pdbx_strand_id
1 'polypeptide(L)'
;MVFIVLGFVILLVSVLLSRSAEPQAERFRPILRIAGFLILLAGIASASIRQIEAGEVGVQTLFGQVQNRTLESGLNFVNPAVDV
;
A
#
# COMPACT_ATOMS: atom_id res chain seq x y z
N MET A 1 0.57 -3.81 4.23
CA MET A 1 0.34 -4.79 3.14
C MET A 1 -1.14 -5.09 2.90
N VAL A 2 -1.95 -5.46 3.90
CA VAL A 2 -3.38 -5.82 3.71
C VAL A 2 -4.19 -4.76 2.95
N PHE A 3 -4.08 -3.48 3.33
CA PHE A 3 -4.79 -2.39 2.64
C PHE A 3 -4.36 -2.21 1.17
N ILE A 4 -3.09 -2.44 0.85
CA ILE A 4 -2.59 -2.38 -0.53
C ILE A 4 -3.25 -3.48 -1.36
N VAL A 5 -3.26 -4.71 -0.84
CA VAL A 5 -3.91 -5.86 -1.49
C VAL A 5 -5.40 -5.60 -1.68
N LEU A 6 -6.10 -5.13 -0.64
CA LEU A 6 -7.52 -4.82 -0.70
C LEU A 6 -7.82 -3.73 -1.75
N GLY A 7 -7.05 -2.65 -1.78
CA GLY A 7 -7.17 -1.58 -2.77
C GLY A 7 -7.01 -2.12 -4.20
N PHE A 8 -6.02 -3.00 -4.42
CA PHE A 8 -5.81 -3.65 -5.71
C PHE A 8 -7.00 -4.52 -6.13
N VAL A 9 -7.54 -5.33 -5.21
CA VAL A 9 -8.71 -6.18 -5.47
C VAL A 9 -9.93 -5.33 -5.85
N ILE A 10 -10.20 -4.25 -5.11
CA ILE A 10 -11.33 -3.34 -5.40
C ILE A 10 -11.17 -2.71 -6.80
N LEU A 11 -9.95 -2.27 -7.16
CA LEU A 11 -9.68 -1.74 -8.49
C LEU A 11 -9.85 -2.80 -9.58
N LEU A 12 -9.42 -4.04 -9.34
CA LEU A 12 -9.61 -5.15 -10.27
C LEU A 12 -11.10 -5.43 -10.51
N VAL A 13 -11.89 -5.50 -9.43
CA VAL A 13 -13.34 -5.67 -9.49
C VAL A 13 -13.99 -4.51 -10.28
N SER A 14 -13.56 -3.27 -10.04
CA SER A 14 -14.05 -2.10 -10.81
C SER A 14 -13.76 -2.23 -12.32
N VAL A 15 -12.59 -2.76 -12.70
CA VAL A 15 -12.25 -3.01 -14.12
C VAL A 15 -13.08 -4.16 -14.71
N LEU A 16 -13.30 -5.24 -13.95
CA LEU A 16 -14.13 -6.36 -14.41
C LEU A 16 -15.59 -5.96 -14.61
N LEU A 17 -16.15 -5.15 -13.69
CA LEU A 17 -17.49 -4.56 -13.82
C LEU A 17 -17.62 -3.61 -15.01
N SER A 18 -16.51 -3.08 -15.53
CA SER A 18 -16.53 -2.23 -16.73
C SER A 18 -16.89 -3.01 -18.01
N ARG A 19 -16.95 -4.35 -17.95
CA ARG A 19 -17.31 -5.21 -19.08
C ARG A 19 -18.78 -5.64 -19.07
N SER A 20 -19.50 -5.44 -17.97
CA SER A 20 -20.92 -5.80 -17.84
C SER A 20 -21.82 -4.63 -18.24
N ALA A 21 -22.87 -4.90 -19.04
CA ALA A 21 -23.84 -3.91 -19.49
C ALA A 21 -24.96 -3.59 -18.46
N GLU A 22 -24.72 -3.92 -17.19
CA GLU A 22 -25.71 -3.76 -16.12
C GLU A 22 -25.83 -2.29 -15.68
N PRO A 23 -27.03 -1.68 -15.69
CA PRO A 23 -27.24 -0.27 -15.34
C PRO A 23 -26.75 0.09 -13.92
N GLN A 24 -26.82 -0.88 -12.99
CA GLN A 24 -26.37 -0.70 -11.62
C GLN A 24 -24.84 -0.65 -11.55
N ALA A 25 -24.14 -1.47 -12.35
CA ALA A 25 -22.67 -1.51 -12.37
C ALA A 25 -22.08 -0.18 -12.83
N GLU A 26 -22.66 0.45 -13.85
CA GLU A 26 -22.26 1.77 -14.36
C GLU A 26 -22.33 2.87 -13.29
N ARG A 27 -23.33 2.84 -12.42
CA ARG A 27 -23.51 3.84 -11.36
C ARG A 27 -22.49 3.70 -10.22
N PHE A 28 -22.17 2.46 -9.82
CA PHE A 28 -21.24 2.20 -8.71
C PHE A 28 -19.77 2.20 -9.13
N ARG A 29 -19.48 2.02 -10.43
CA ARG A 29 -18.13 1.99 -11.00
C ARG A 29 -17.23 3.16 -10.60
N PRO A 30 -17.62 4.45 -10.76
CA PRO A 30 -16.74 5.56 -10.37
C PRO A 30 -16.45 5.59 -8.87
N ILE A 31 -17.44 5.22 -8.05
CA ILE A 31 -17.30 5.15 -6.60
C ILE A 31 -16.30 4.06 -6.21
N LEU A 32 -16.43 2.85 -6.76
CA LEU A 32 -15.49 1.75 -6.52
C LEU A 32 -14.07 2.13 -6.97
N ARG A 33 -13.94 2.82 -8.10
CA ARG A 33 -12.63 3.21 -8.63
C ARG A 33 -11.92 4.22 -7.73
N ILE A 34 -12.64 5.25 -7.29
CA ILE A 34 -12.10 6.26 -6.36
C ILE A 34 -11.79 5.63 -5.01
N ALA A 35 -12.72 4.85 -4.45
CA ALA A 35 -12.52 4.18 -3.18
C ALA A 35 -11.32 3.22 -3.21
N GLY A 36 -11.20 2.40 -4.26
CA GLY A 36 -10.07 1.49 -4.44
C GLY A 36 -8.74 2.24 -4.54
N PHE A 37 -8.70 3.35 -5.26
CA PHE A 37 -7.49 4.18 -5.37
C PHE A 37 -7.10 4.82 -4.04
N LEU A 38 -8.06 5.36 -3.29
CA LEU A 38 -7.82 5.95 -1.97
C LEU A 38 -7.30 4.92 -0.96
N ILE A 39 -7.91 3.73 -0.93
CA ILE A 39 -7.48 2.63 -0.05
C ILE A 39 -6.07 2.16 -0.42
N LEU A 40 -5.77 2.03 -1.71
CA LEU A 40 -4.44 1.66 -2.19
C LEU A 40 -3.39 2.68 -1.71
N LEU A 41 -3.67 3.97 -1.90
CA LEU A 41 -2.75 5.05 -1.57
C LEU A 41 -2.52 5.14 -0.05
N ALA A 42 -3.59 5.02 0.75
CA ALA A 42 -3.50 4.93 2.21
C ALA A 42 -2.72 3.68 2.65
N GLY A 43 -2.90 2.54 1.97
CA GLY A 43 -2.18 1.31 2.23
C GLY A 43 -0.68 1.44 1.97
N ILE A 44 -0.30 2.12 0.89
CA ILE A 44 1.11 2.42 0.56
C ILE A 44 1.69 3.34 1.64
N ALA A 45 1.02 4.45 1.94
CA ALA A 45 1.48 5.42 2.94
C ALA A 45 1.66 4.77 4.33
N SER A 46 0.71 3.93 4.75
CA SER A 46 0.81 3.19 6.01
C SER A 46 1.95 2.18 6.02
N ALA A 47 2.23 1.51 4.90
CA ALA A 47 3.33 0.53 4.82
C ALA A 47 4.71 1.20 4.71
N SER A 48 4.77 2.44 4.20
CA SER A 48 6.00 3.21 4.10
C SER A 48 6.48 3.81 5.42
N ILE A 49 5.63 3.92 6.44
CA ILE A 49 6.02 4.51 7.73
C ILE A 49 6.45 3.39 8.68
N ARG A 50 7.71 3.45 9.14
CA ARG A 50 8.26 2.53 10.14
C ARG A 50 8.76 3.31 11.35
N GLN A 51 8.40 2.85 12.53
CA GLN A 51 8.90 3.38 13.78
C GLN A 51 10.01 2.47 14.30
N ILE A 52 11.18 3.06 14.54
CA ILE A 52 12.32 2.38 15.14
C ILE A 52 12.39 2.76 16.61
N GLU A 53 12.54 1.77 17.48
CA GLU A 53 12.61 1.99 18.93
C GLU A 53 13.87 2.78 19.32
N ALA A 54 13.79 3.49 20.44
CA ALA A 54 14.92 4.23 20.96
C ALA A 54 15.99 3.27 21.49
N GLY A 55 17.25 3.52 21.12
CA GLY A 55 18.37 2.65 21.48
C GLY A 55 18.63 1.52 20.48
N GLU A 56 17.83 1.42 19.42
CA GLU A 56 18.04 0.52 18.30
C GLU A 56 18.33 1.29 17.00
N VAL A 57 18.99 0.61 16.07
CA VAL A 57 19.27 1.09 14.71
C VAL A 57 18.62 0.12 13.73
N GLY A 58 17.68 0.60 12.91
CA GLY A 58 16.99 -0.23 11.93
C GLY A 58 17.89 -0.55 10.74
N VAL A 59 18.09 -1.82 10.43
CA VAL A 59 18.86 -2.27 9.27
C VAL A 59 17.90 -2.66 8.16
N GLN A 60 17.93 -1.90 7.07
CA GLN A 60 17.01 -2.14 5.96
C GLN A 60 17.46 -3.34 5.12
N THR A 61 16.57 -4.31 4.94
CA THR A 61 16.75 -5.43 4.03
C THR A 61 15.71 -5.35 2.92
N LEU A 62 16.16 -5.30 1.67
CA LEU A 62 15.30 -5.28 0.50
C LEU A 62 15.59 -6.52 -0.35
N PHE A 63 14.62 -7.43 -0.47
CA PHE A 63 14.76 -8.69 -1.22
C PHE A 63 15.99 -9.53 -0.79
N GLY A 64 16.28 -9.56 0.51
CA GLY A 64 17.43 -10.30 1.06
C GLY A 64 18.78 -9.58 0.92
N GLN A 65 18.82 -8.38 0.34
CA GLN A 65 20.01 -7.54 0.31
C GLN A 65 19.96 -6.48 1.41
N VAL A 66 21.03 -6.40 2.20
CA VAL A 66 21.20 -5.36 3.22
C VAL A 66 21.56 -4.04 2.53
N GLN A 67 20.81 -3.00 2.84
CA GLN A 67 21.06 -1.68 2.31
C GLN A 67 22.12 -0.96 3.16
N ASN A 68 22.98 -0.18 2.51
CA ASN A 68 24.08 0.54 3.18
C ASN A 68 23.61 1.65 4.14
N ARG A 69 22.33 2.01 4.12
CA ARG A 69 21.75 3.06 4.96
C ARG A 69 20.95 2.44 6.10
N THR A 70 21.25 2.84 7.32
CA THR A 70 20.49 2.53 8.51
C THR A 70 19.34 3.53 8.75
N LEU A 71 18.41 3.15 9.61
CA LEU A 71 17.32 4.01 10.09
C LEU A 71 17.63 4.46 11.51
N GLU A 72 17.52 5.76 11.73
CA GLU A 72 17.63 6.38 13.06
C GLU A 72 16.42 6.02 13.91
N SER A 73 16.54 6.10 15.24
CA SER A 73 15.41 5.94 16.14
C SER A 73 14.30 6.95 15.84
N GLY A 74 13.04 6.52 15.90
CA GLY A 74 11.86 7.35 15.60
C GLY A 74 11.17 6.98 14.28
N LEU A 75 10.41 7.94 13.74
CA LEU A 75 9.60 7.72 12.54
C LEU A 75 10.44 7.88 11.27
N ASN A 76 10.47 6.82 10.47
CA ASN A 76 11.19 6.77 9.21
C ASN A 76 10.22 6.49 8.07
N PHE A 77 10.45 7.18 6.94
CA PHE A 77 9.78 6.85 5.69
C PHE A 77 10.68 5.94 4.86
N VAL A 78 10.20 4.73 4.60
CA VAL A 78 10.91 3.68 3.87
C VAL A 78 10.05 3.16 2.73
N ASN A 79 10.67 2.41 1.83
CA ASN A 79 9.93 1.70 0.80
C ASN A 79 9.05 0.62 1.50
N PRO A 80 7.76 0.51 1.15
CA PRO A 80 6.84 -0.43 1.80
C PRO A 80 7.22 -1.91 1.64
N ALA A 81 8.13 -2.24 0.71
CA ALA A 81 8.68 -3.57 0.52
C ALA A 81 9.98 -3.84 1.31
N VAL A 82 10.49 -2.85 2.06
CA VAL A 82 11.67 -3.01 2.93
C VAL A 82 11.26 -3.72 4.20
N ASP A 83 12.08 -4.68 4.60
CA ASP A 83 12.07 -5.29 5.91
C ASP A 83 13.11 -4.60 6.80
N VAL A 84 12.80 -4.42 8.07
CA VAL A 84 13.66 -3.70 9.04
C VAL A 84 13.70 -4.47 10.34
#